data_AF-A0A433RXJ1-F1
#
_entry.id   AF-A0A433RXJ1-F1
#
_cell.length_a   1.000
_cell.length_b   1.000
_cell.length_c   1.000
_cell.angle_alpha   90.00
_cell.angle_beta   90.00
_cell.angle_gamma   90.00
#
_symmetry.space_group_name_H-M   'P 1'
#
loop_
_entity.id
_entity.type
_entity.pdbx_description
1 polymer ?
#
loop_
_entity_poly.entity_id
_entity_poly.type
_entity_poly.pdbx_seq_one_letter_code
_entity_poly.pdbx_strand_id
1 'polypeptide(L)'
;MRNLQVTIKHTPTVTQAIKRYVSEDSYDRKGGCKKKACQMDSLPVDKEQAAENRLCSIANSRCTFKDIIHANFKHNFCMLTLTFRRTHEFDTKDFYACRDKFNLFWKSLKRCKKLVTTDLRYVGAIEFQTNGNVHFHILCHIPKVFKPLLAEKWKGEASL
;
A
#
# COMPACT_ATOMS: atom_id res chain seq x y z
N MET A 1 -14.99 -8.07 -29.09
CA MET A 1 -14.15 -7.61 -27.95
C MET A 1 -13.96 -6.11 -28.08
N ARG A 2 -14.53 -5.29 -27.18
CA ARG A 2 -14.41 -3.82 -27.24
C ARG A 2 -13.24 -3.39 -26.36
N ASN A 3 -12.22 -2.78 -26.95
CA ASN A 3 -11.06 -2.24 -26.24
C ASN A 3 -11.52 -1.07 -25.36
N LEU A 4 -11.48 -1.27 -24.05
CA LEU A 4 -11.70 -0.22 -23.04
C LEU A 4 -10.46 0.67 -22.99
N GLN A 5 -10.54 1.86 -23.58
CA GLN A 5 -9.57 2.93 -23.32
C GLN A 5 -9.88 3.55 -21.95
N VAL A 6 -9.03 3.29 -20.97
CA VAL A 6 -9.11 3.89 -19.63
C VAL A 6 -8.30 5.18 -19.61
N THR A 7 -8.97 6.32 -19.56
CA THR A 7 -8.32 7.63 -19.41
C THR A 7 -8.14 7.93 -17.91
N ILE A 8 -6.92 7.74 -17.40
CA ILE A 8 -6.57 8.00 -16.00
C ILE A 8 -6.27 9.50 -15.85
N LYS A 9 -7.08 10.22 -15.05
CA LYS A 9 -6.80 11.62 -14.69
C LYS A 9 -6.02 11.66 -13.38
N HIS A 10 -4.76 12.07 -13.45
CA HIS A 10 -3.89 12.18 -12.28
C HIS A 10 -4.07 13.53 -11.57
N THR A 11 -4.12 13.50 -10.23
CA THR A 11 -4.09 14.72 -9.39
C THR A 11 -2.71 15.38 -9.48
N PRO A 12 -2.55 16.70 -9.24
CA PRO A 12 -1.26 17.37 -9.37
C PRO A 12 -0.16 16.72 -8.51
N THR A 13 -0.48 16.17 -7.34
CA THR A 13 0.46 15.44 -6.49
C THR A 13 0.88 14.09 -7.08
N VAL A 14 -0.08 13.34 -7.65
CA VAL A 14 0.20 12.07 -8.33
C VAL A 14 0.94 12.32 -9.63
N THR A 15 0.56 13.35 -10.39
CA THR A 15 1.29 13.84 -11.56
C THR A 15 2.69 14.28 -11.19
N GLN A 16 2.90 14.91 -10.03
CA GLN A 16 4.22 15.30 -9.55
C GLN A 16 5.04 14.09 -9.08
N ALA A 17 4.42 13.11 -8.42
CA ALA A 17 5.06 11.85 -8.07
C ALA A 17 5.43 11.02 -9.31
N ILE A 18 4.56 10.97 -10.30
CA ILE A 18 4.80 10.34 -11.61
C ILE A 18 5.88 11.10 -12.35
N LYS A 19 5.79 12.44 -12.43
CA LYS A 19 6.85 13.28 -13.01
C LYS A 19 8.18 13.07 -12.31
N ARG A 20 8.22 12.92 -10.99
CA ARG A 20 9.44 12.56 -10.21
C ARG A 20 9.93 11.13 -10.44
N TYR A 21 9.05 10.23 -10.85
CA TYR A 21 9.38 8.82 -11.13
C TYR A 21 9.75 8.61 -12.62
N VAL A 22 9.38 9.56 -13.47
CA VAL A 22 9.58 9.56 -14.92
C VAL A 22 10.71 10.51 -15.31
N SER A 23 10.89 11.63 -14.60
CA SER A 23 12.11 12.42 -14.64
C SER A 23 13.15 11.67 -13.83
N GLU A 24 14.26 11.31 -14.46
CA GLU A 24 15.37 10.55 -13.86
C GLU A 24 16.15 11.40 -12.84
N ASP A 25 15.51 12.39 -12.22
CA ASP A 25 16.14 13.32 -11.29
C ASP A 25 16.48 12.61 -9.99
N SER A 26 17.76 12.55 -9.65
CA SER A 26 18.26 11.93 -8.42
C SER A 26 17.74 12.70 -7.20
N TYR A 27 16.80 12.11 -6.46
CA TYR A 27 16.35 12.65 -5.17
C TYR A 27 17.41 12.38 -4.09
N ASP A 28 18.01 13.44 -3.57
CA ASP A 28 18.95 13.37 -2.45
C ASP A 28 18.19 13.09 -1.15
N ARG A 29 18.14 11.81 -0.74
CA ARG A 29 17.58 11.39 0.55
C ARG A 29 18.47 11.94 1.67
N LYS A 30 18.09 13.10 2.23
CA LYS A 30 18.64 13.57 3.51
C LYS A 30 18.21 12.59 4.62
N GLY A 31 18.96 11.51 4.81
CA GLY A 31 18.72 10.50 5.85
C GLY A 31 19.17 9.07 5.57
N GLY A 32 19.95 8.80 4.51
CA GLY A 32 20.54 7.47 4.27
C GLY A 32 21.98 7.34 4.81
N CYS A 33 22.36 6.15 5.29
CA CYS A 33 23.73 5.82 5.66
C CYS A 33 24.67 6.10 4.47
N LYS A 34 25.64 7.02 4.63
CA LYS A 34 26.56 7.43 3.56
C LYS A 34 27.39 6.23 3.13
N LYS A 35 27.14 5.69 1.92
CA LYS A 35 28.11 4.80 1.27
C LYS A 35 29.39 5.61 1.02
N LYS A 36 30.54 5.05 1.41
CA LYS A 36 31.87 5.59 1.09
C LYS A 36 31.93 5.86 -0.41
N ALA A 37 32.25 7.10 -0.78
CA ALA A 37 32.33 7.54 -2.16
C ALA A 37 33.42 6.73 -2.88
N CYS A 38 33.01 5.86 -3.82
CA CYS A 38 33.88 5.51 -4.93
C CYS A 38 33.73 6.63 -5.94
N GLN A 39 34.85 7.24 -6.32
CA GLN A 39 34.95 8.31 -7.29
C GLN A 39 34.34 7.80 -8.61
N MET A 40 33.20 8.37 -9.00
CA MET A 40 32.52 8.02 -10.26
C MET A 40 33.06 8.94 -11.33
N ASP A 41 33.94 8.42 -12.18
CA ASP A 41 34.16 9.00 -13.50
C ASP A 41 32.80 9.03 -14.22
N SER A 42 32.38 10.22 -14.65
CA SER A 42 31.09 10.46 -15.28
C SER A 42 31.09 9.92 -16.71
N LEU A 43 30.81 8.63 -16.87
CA LEU A 43 30.34 8.08 -18.13
C LEU A 43 28.84 8.36 -18.26
N PRO A 44 28.33 8.68 -19.46
CA PRO A 44 26.90 8.85 -19.68
C PRO A 44 26.23 7.50 -19.43
N VAL A 45 25.64 7.32 -18.25
CA VAL A 45 24.86 6.13 -17.95
C VAL A 45 23.64 6.19 -18.85
N ASP A 46 23.64 5.38 -19.90
CA ASP A 46 22.59 5.33 -20.91
C ASP A 46 21.23 5.21 -20.22
N LYS A 47 20.28 6.09 -20.57
CA LYS A 47 18.91 6.10 -20.03
C LYS A 47 18.23 4.73 -20.13
N GLU A 48 18.64 3.95 -21.13
CA GLU A 48 18.24 2.57 -21.32
C GLU A 48 18.66 1.65 -20.15
N GLN A 49 19.90 1.78 -19.66
CA GLN A 49 20.39 1.07 -18.49
C GLN A 49 19.66 1.49 -17.20
N ALA A 50 19.32 2.78 -17.07
CA ALA A 50 18.54 3.29 -15.93
C ALA A 50 17.10 2.74 -15.95
N ALA A 51 16.46 2.69 -17.12
CA ALA A 51 15.15 2.10 -17.32
C ALA A 51 15.16 0.59 -17.03
N GLU A 52 16.17 -0.14 -17.51
CA GLU A 52 16.34 -1.56 -17.21
C GLU A 52 16.52 -1.81 -15.71
N ASN A 53 17.39 -1.05 -15.05
CA ASN A 53 17.58 -1.13 -13.59
C ASN A 53 16.29 -0.87 -12.82
N ARG A 54 15.46 0.07 -13.29
CA ARG A 54 14.14 0.35 -12.72
C ARG A 54 13.20 -0.84 -12.88
N LEU A 55 13.13 -1.45 -14.06
CA LEU A 55 12.32 -2.65 -14.32
C LEU A 55 12.76 -3.82 -13.43
N CYS A 56 14.07 -4.06 -13.33
CA CYS A 56 14.66 -5.07 -12.45
C CYS A 56 14.30 -4.81 -10.99
N SER A 57 14.39 -3.56 -10.52
CA SER A 57 14.01 -3.18 -9.16
C SER A 57 12.52 -3.43 -8.86
N ILE A 58 11.63 -3.13 -9.81
CA ILE A 58 10.20 -3.43 -9.70
C ILE A 58 9.97 -4.93 -9.65
N ALA A 59 10.60 -5.70 -10.55
CA ALA A 59 10.49 -7.16 -10.57
C ALA A 59 10.96 -7.78 -9.25
N ASN A 60 12.10 -7.34 -8.73
CA ASN A 60 12.65 -7.79 -7.44
C ASN A 60 11.70 -7.45 -6.29
N SER A 61 11.15 -6.23 -6.26
CA SER A 61 10.19 -5.83 -5.23
C SER A 61 8.93 -6.70 -5.25
N ARG A 62 8.45 -7.06 -6.44
CA ARG A 62 7.30 -7.97 -6.61
C ARG A 62 7.60 -9.38 -6.14
N CYS A 63 8.78 -9.91 -6.47
CA CYS A 63 9.23 -11.22 -5.98
C CYS A 63 9.33 -11.22 -4.45
N THR A 64 10.00 -10.24 -3.86
CA THR A 64 10.10 -10.10 -2.40
C THR A 64 8.73 -10.01 -1.73
N PHE A 65 7.79 -9.24 -2.29
CA PHE A 65 6.43 -9.16 -1.75
C PHE A 65 5.71 -10.51 -1.81
N LYS A 66 5.82 -11.23 -2.93
CA LYS A 66 5.26 -12.57 -3.11
C LYS A 66 5.87 -13.57 -2.11
N ASP A 67 7.19 -13.52 -1.92
CA ASP A 67 7.90 -14.40 -1.01
C ASP A 67 7.49 -14.14 0.44
N ILE A 68 7.35 -12.88 0.85
CA ILE A 68 6.83 -12.51 2.17
C ILE A 68 5.43 -13.08 2.36
N ILE A 69 4.55 -12.96 1.37
CA ILE A 69 3.20 -13.51 1.44
C ILE A 69 3.26 -15.03 1.60
N HIS A 70 4.01 -15.73 0.76
CA HIS A 70 4.11 -17.19 0.81
C HIS A 70 4.74 -17.70 2.11
N ALA A 71 5.74 -16.99 2.65
CA ALA A 71 6.39 -17.34 3.90
C ALA A 71 5.47 -17.17 5.12
N ASN A 72 4.59 -16.16 5.12
CA ASN A 72 3.78 -15.81 6.29
C ASN A 72 2.32 -16.30 6.21
N PHE A 73 1.76 -16.42 5.01
CA PHE A 73 0.34 -16.72 4.76
C PHE A 73 0.17 -18.00 3.96
N LYS A 74 0.84 -19.07 4.36
CA LYS A 74 0.72 -20.38 3.71
C LYS A 74 -0.65 -21.03 3.94
N HIS A 75 -1.19 -20.88 5.15
CA HIS A 75 -2.47 -21.46 5.57
C HIS A 75 -3.25 -20.47 6.45
N ASN A 76 -4.58 -20.61 6.51
CA ASN A 76 -5.47 -19.88 7.42
C ASN A 76 -5.32 -18.35 7.38
N PHE A 77 -5.22 -17.79 6.19
CA PHE A 77 -5.23 -16.34 5.98
C PHE A 77 -6.60 -15.85 5.50
N CYS A 78 -6.82 -14.55 5.67
CA CYS A 78 -8.02 -13.87 5.22
C CYS A 78 -7.67 -12.53 4.57
N MET A 79 -8.37 -12.23 3.48
CA MET A 79 -8.26 -10.96 2.78
C MET A 79 -9.39 -10.04 3.24
N LEU A 80 -9.03 -8.97 3.91
CA LEU A 80 -9.90 -7.92 4.39
C LEU A 80 -9.87 -6.75 3.42
N THR A 81 -11.05 -6.29 2.99
CA THR A 81 -11.17 -5.05 2.25
C THR A 81 -11.90 -4.03 3.12
N LEU A 82 -11.20 -2.98 3.51
CA LEU A 82 -11.73 -1.91 4.34
C LEU A 82 -12.03 -0.70 3.47
N THR A 83 -13.27 -0.25 3.56
CA THR A 83 -13.79 0.87 2.78
C THR A 83 -14.53 1.82 3.72
N PHE A 84 -14.37 3.12 3.52
CA PHE A 84 -15.09 4.09 4.31
C PHE A 84 -16.47 4.33 3.73
N ARG A 85 -17.48 4.39 4.60
CA ARG A 85 -18.82 4.83 4.19
C ARG A 85 -18.80 6.30 3.79
N ARG A 86 -19.60 6.64 2.79
CA ARG A 86 -19.70 8.01 2.25
C ARG A 86 -20.22 9.04 3.27
N THR A 87 -20.87 8.58 4.34
CA THR A 87 -21.48 9.40 5.40
C THR A 87 -20.54 9.77 6.54
N HIS A 88 -19.23 9.52 6.42
CA HIS A 88 -18.28 9.88 7.47
C HIS A 88 -18.03 11.38 7.56
N GLU A 89 -17.79 11.86 8.78
CA GLU A 89 -17.49 13.26 9.13
C GLU A 89 -16.12 13.77 8.62
N PHE A 90 -15.38 12.96 7.85
CA PHE A 90 -14.03 13.30 7.36
C PHE A 90 -13.87 12.97 5.87
N ASP A 91 -12.89 13.60 5.23
CA ASP A 91 -12.62 13.40 3.80
C ASP A 91 -12.03 12.01 3.53
N THR A 92 -12.85 11.13 2.95
CA THR A 92 -12.49 9.76 2.53
C THR A 92 -11.53 9.69 1.34
N LYS A 93 -11.18 10.86 0.74
CA LYS A 93 -10.19 10.99 -0.33
C LYS A 93 -8.82 11.40 0.20
N ASP A 94 -8.73 11.94 1.41
CA ASP A 94 -7.45 12.28 2.01
C ASP A 94 -6.76 11.02 2.54
N PHE A 95 -5.63 10.71 1.93
CA PHE A 95 -4.77 9.58 2.29
C PHE A 95 -4.35 9.61 3.76
N TYR A 96 -3.97 10.78 4.29
CA TYR A 96 -3.44 10.87 5.65
C TYR A 96 -4.54 10.66 6.69
N ALA A 97 -5.68 11.34 6.53
CA ALA A 97 -6.85 11.10 7.37
C ALA A 97 -7.30 9.63 7.34
N CYS A 98 -7.38 9.03 6.15
CA CYS A 98 -7.74 7.62 5.98
C CYS A 98 -6.74 6.68 6.69
N ARG A 99 -5.45 6.94 6.56
CA ARG A 99 -4.39 6.15 7.20
C ARG A 99 -4.46 6.24 8.72
N ASP A 100 -4.78 7.41 9.27
CA ASP A 100 -4.92 7.58 10.72
C ASP A 100 -6.13 6.81 11.27
N LYS A 101 -7.26 6.83 10.56
CA LYS A 101 -8.42 6.01 10.91
C LYS A 101 -8.10 4.52 10.83
N PHE A 102 -7.36 4.10 9.81
CA PHE A 102 -6.86 2.73 9.71
C PHE A 102 -5.96 2.35 10.90
N ASN A 103 -5.02 3.21 11.28
CA ASN A 103 -4.15 2.98 12.44
C ASN A 103 -4.94 2.86 13.74
N LEU A 104 -5.96 3.70 13.93
CA LEU A 104 -6.85 3.63 15.10
C LEU A 104 -7.64 2.32 15.14
N PHE A 105 -8.20 1.91 14.00
CA PHE A 105 -8.86 0.62 13.85
C PHE A 105 -7.93 -0.52 14.23
N TRP A 106 -6.73 -0.59 13.66
CA TRP A 106 -5.78 -1.65 13.95
C TRP A 106 -5.35 -1.67 15.42
N LYS A 107 -5.09 -0.49 16.01
CA LYS A 107 -4.82 -0.34 17.45
C LYS A 107 -5.98 -0.82 18.32
N SER A 108 -7.22 -0.66 17.86
CA SER A 108 -8.40 -1.14 18.58
C SER A 108 -8.51 -2.67 18.55
N LEU A 109 -8.14 -3.30 17.44
CA LEU A 109 -8.10 -4.77 17.32
C LEU A 109 -7.05 -5.37 18.25
N LYS A 110 -5.85 -4.76 18.30
CA LYS A 110 -4.77 -5.17 19.22
C LYS A 110 -5.16 -5.10 20.70
N ARG A 111 -6.10 -4.21 21.06
CA ARG A 111 -6.63 -4.07 22.42
C ARG A 111 -7.83 -4.98 22.70
N CYS A 112 -8.36 -5.68 21.69
CA CYS A 112 -9.55 -6.49 21.85
C CYS A 112 -9.20 -7.82 22.54
N LYS A 113 -9.78 -8.07 23.72
CA LYS A 113 -9.59 -9.32 24.47
C LYS A 113 -9.93 -10.58 23.67
N LYS A 114 -10.88 -10.48 22.72
CA LYS A 114 -11.30 -11.59 21.85
C LYS A 114 -10.24 -12.00 20.82
N LEU A 115 -9.24 -11.15 20.55
CA LEU A 115 -8.18 -11.37 19.55
C LEU A 115 -6.79 -11.53 20.19
N VAL A 116 -6.70 -11.65 21.52
CA VAL A 116 -5.41 -11.78 22.24
C VAL A 116 -4.58 -12.97 21.77
N THR A 117 -5.23 -14.08 21.42
CA THR A 117 -4.57 -15.30 20.93
C THR A 117 -4.38 -15.32 19.41
N THR A 118 -4.88 -14.30 18.70
CA THR A 118 -4.81 -14.21 17.24
C THR A 118 -3.57 -13.46 16.81
N ASP A 119 -2.89 -13.95 15.77
CA ASP A 119 -1.80 -13.20 15.14
C ASP A 119 -2.37 -12.01 14.33
N LEU A 120 -2.07 -10.80 14.81
CA LEU A 120 -2.50 -9.53 14.20
C LEU A 120 -1.42 -8.91 13.33
N ARG A 121 -0.51 -9.72 12.78
CA ARG A 121 0.34 -9.31 11.66
C ARG A 121 -0.49 -9.23 10.38
N TYR A 122 -0.12 -8.28 9.52
CA TYR A 122 -0.79 -8.08 8.25
C TYR A 122 0.15 -7.57 7.17
N VAL A 123 -0.22 -7.81 5.93
CA VAL A 123 0.36 -7.18 4.74
C VAL A 123 -0.75 -6.41 4.05
N GLY A 124 -0.54 -5.11 3.82
CA GLY A 124 -1.58 -4.20 3.31
C GLY A 124 -1.17 -3.51 2.02
N ALA A 125 -2.11 -3.35 1.10
CA ALA A 125 -2.04 -2.49 -0.05
C ALA A 125 -3.12 -1.39 0.05
N ILE A 126 -2.79 -0.19 -0.40
CA ILE A 126 -3.69 0.96 -0.41
C ILE A 126 -4.06 1.24 -1.86
N GLU A 127 -5.35 1.26 -2.15
CA GLU A 127 -5.90 1.49 -3.48
C GLU A 127 -6.82 2.71 -3.47
N PHE A 128 -6.87 3.45 -4.58
CA PHE A 128 -7.86 4.51 -4.77
C PHE A 128 -8.95 4.00 -5.69
N GLN A 129 -10.20 3.99 -5.22
CA GLN A 129 -11.34 3.70 -6.08
C GLN A 129 -11.48 4.71 -7.21
N THR A 130 -12.26 4.36 -8.24
CA THR A 130 -12.67 5.27 -9.33
C THR A 130 -13.28 6.58 -8.82
N ASN A 131 -13.90 6.55 -7.63
CA ASN A 131 -14.53 7.71 -7.00
C ASN A 131 -13.54 8.58 -6.20
N GLY A 132 -12.27 8.16 -6.12
CA GLY A 132 -11.18 8.79 -5.36
C GLY A 132 -11.10 8.35 -3.89
N ASN A 133 -11.98 7.47 -3.44
CA ASN A 133 -12.01 7.00 -2.05
C ASN A 133 -10.85 6.03 -1.79
N VAL A 134 -10.24 6.15 -0.61
CA VAL A 134 -9.13 5.27 -0.19
C VAL A 134 -9.67 3.92 0.29
N HIS A 135 -9.11 2.85 -0.25
CA HIS A 135 -9.40 1.45 0.05
C HIS A 135 -8.16 0.77 0.62
N PHE A 136 -8.36 -0.07 1.64
CA PHE A 136 -7.30 -0.90 2.19
C PHE A 136 -7.57 -2.37 1.90
N HIS A 137 -6.66 -3.01 1.17
CA HIS A 137 -6.64 -4.46 0.99
C HIS A 137 -5.61 -5.06 1.92
N ILE A 138 -6.05 -5.91 2.84
CA ILE A 138 -5.23 -6.38 3.96
C ILE A 138 -5.28 -7.89 4.00
N LEU A 139 -4.11 -8.50 3.90
CA LEU A 139 -3.92 -9.92 4.17
C LEU A 139 -3.54 -10.11 5.63
N CYS A 140 -4.28 -10.93 6.37
CA CYS A 140 -4.06 -11.17 7.80
C CYS A 140 -4.47 -12.59 8.21
N HIS A 141 -4.15 -13.02 9.43
CA HIS A 141 -4.55 -14.32 9.98
C HIS A 141 -5.86 -14.28 10.79
N ILE A 142 -6.59 -13.16 10.72
CA ILE A 142 -7.82 -13.00 11.51
C ILE A 142 -8.89 -13.98 10.98
N PRO A 143 -9.39 -14.91 11.81
CA PRO A 143 -10.40 -15.87 11.37
C PRO A 143 -11.72 -15.18 10.97
N LYS A 144 -12.39 -15.72 9.94
CA LYS A 144 -13.67 -15.20 9.42
C LYS A 144 -14.77 -15.08 10.49
N VAL A 145 -14.71 -15.86 11.57
CA VAL A 145 -15.66 -15.79 12.69
C VAL A 145 -15.69 -14.41 13.36
N PHE A 146 -14.61 -13.62 13.22
CA PHE A 146 -14.54 -12.27 13.76
C PHE A 146 -15.07 -11.20 12.79
N LYS A 147 -15.66 -11.57 11.65
CA LYS A 147 -16.28 -10.62 10.70
C LYS A 147 -17.22 -9.61 11.38
N PRO A 148 -18.13 -10.01 12.28
CA PRO A 148 -19.02 -9.06 12.95
C PRO A 148 -18.24 -8.07 13.84
N LEU A 149 -17.21 -8.55 14.54
CA LEU A 149 -16.35 -7.72 15.37
C LEU A 149 -15.56 -6.71 14.55
N LEU A 150 -15.05 -7.11 13.38
CA LEU A 150 -14.32 -6.22 12.48
C LEU A 150 -15.23 -5.11 11.93
N ALA A 151 -16.45 -5.46 11.52
CA ALA A 151 -17.45 -4.50 11.06
C ALA A 151 -17.85 -3.51 12.18
N GLU A 152 -18.06 -4.00 13.40
CA GLU A 152 -18.36 -3.17 14.58
C GLU A 152 -17.23 -2.16 14.87
N LYS A 153 -15.97 -2.62 14.83
CA LYS A 153 -14.80 -1.79 15.15
C LYS A 153 -14.44 -0.79 14.05
N TRP A 154 -14.64 -1.15 12.79
CA TRP A 154 -14.31 -0.27 11.66
C TRP A 154 -15.23 0.94 11.59
N LYS A 155 -16.47 0.84 12.12
CA LYS A 155 -17.50 1.89 12.01
C LYS A 155 -17.78 2.34 10.56
N GLY A 156 -17.37 1.55 9.57
CA GLY A 156 -17.56 1.73 8.14
C GLY A 156 -17.92 0.41 7.46
N GLU A 157 -17.69 0.26 6.16
CA GLU A 157 -17.93 -1.01 5.45
C GLU A 157 -16.66 -1.86 5.41
N ALA A 158 -16.69 -2.96 6.17
CA ALA A 158 -15.66 -3.99 6.15
C ALA A 158 -16.21 -5.20 5.38
N SER A 159 -15.66 -5.47 4.20
CA SER A 159 -15.93 -6.70 3.46
C SER A 159 -14.81 -7.72 3.68
N LEU A 160 -15.24 -8.96 3.81
CA LEU A 160 -14.46 -10.17 4.12
C LEU A 160 -14.88 -11.26 3.16
#